data_AF-A0A7V4WJJ5-F1
#
_entry.id   AF-A0A7V4WJJ5-F1
#
_cell.length_a   1.000
_cell.length_b   1.000
_cell.length_c   1.000
_cell.angle_alpha   90.00
_cell.angle_beta   90.00
_cell.angle_gamma   90.00
#
_symmetry.space_group_name_H-M   'P 1'
#
loop_
_entity.id
_entity.type
_entity.pdbx_description
1 polymer ?
#
loop_
_entity_poly.entity_id
_entity_poly.type
_entity_poly.pdbx_seq_one_letter_code
_entity_poly.pdbx_strand_id
1 'polypeptide(L)'
;MNTVSCNLHEHPLFRNGGLANPDPRVRLFAWQKVMRALRIGAFLGARYCTYWGARDGFECQFAVLWEKTFDFLKEGLNMVRRYGKKQKLPLQGGTIEHKPNEPRGEMFLPTVGHALALIGELEDPDFWGVNPEVLQHDQMTGLTSIGSVAFALSMGKLFFLHVGNQKPNQFDNDNPPLIGMDGVKELISVIYLINR
;
A
#
# COMPACT_ATOMS: atom_id res chain seq x y z
N MET A 1 8.31 15.59 8.56
CA MET A 1 7.46 14.41 8.28
C MET A 1 7.65 14.03 6.82
N ASN A 2 7.94 12.78 6.47
CA ASN A 2 8.25 12.41 5.07
C ASN A 2 7.03 11.95 4.26
N THR A 3 6.16 11.14 4.87
CA THR A 3 4.93 10.62 4.24
C THR A 3 3.71 10.89 5.12
N VAL A 4 2.52 10.87 4.52
CA VAL A 4 1.22 10.87 5.19
C VAL A 4 0.38 9.70 4.71
N SER A 5 -0.29 9.01 5.62
CA SER A 5 -1.28 7.97 5.30
C SER A 5 -2.65 8.38 5.83
N CYS A 6 -3.72 7.95 5.16
CA CYS A 6 -5.09 8.17 5.60
C CYS A 6 -5.67 6.87 6.15
N ASN A 7 -6.06 6.86 7.43
CA ASN A 7 -6.81 5.73 7.98
C ASN A 7 -8.14 5.54 7.24
N LEU A 8 -8.29 4.41 6.55
CA LEU A 8 -9.51 3.96 5.89
C LEU A 8 -9.90 2.55 6.36
N HIS A 9 -9.62 2.20 7.62
CA HIS A 9 -9.76 0.81 8.10
C HIS A 9 -10.34 0.63 9.50
N GLU A 10 -10.15 1.57 10.43
CA GLU A 10 -10.65 1.45 11.80
C GLU A 10 -12.16 1.66 11.89
N HIS A 11 -12.66 2.74 11.26
CA HIS A 11 -14.06 3.11 11.40
C HIS A 11 -14.97 2.09 10.70
N PRO A 12 -16.07 1.61 11.33
CA PRO A 12 -16.94 0.56 10.77
C PRO A 12 -17.53 0.87 9.38
N LEU A 13 -17.62 2.16 9.02
CA LEU A 13 -17.99 2.60 7.67
C LEU A 13 -17.14 1.94 6.58
N PHE A 14 -15.83 1.75 6.83
CA PHE A 14 -14.89 1.19 5.86
C PHE A 14 -14.78 -0.33 5.94
N ARG A 15 -15.67 -1.03 6.68
CA ARG A 15 -15.60 -2.48 6.86
C ARG A 15 -15.54 -3.29 5.57
N ASN A 16 -16.10 -2.76 4.47
CA ASN A 16 -16.10 -3.39 3.15
C ASN A 16 -15.35 -2.56 2.08
N GLY A 17 -14.27 -1.89 2.49
CA GLY A 17 -13.40 -1.13 1.59
C GLY A 17 -13.38 0.37 1.84
N GLY A 18 -12.32 1.00 1.37
CA GLY A 18 -12.11 2.44 1.35
C GLY A 18 -12.25 2.98 -0.07
N LEU A 19 -11.16 2.94 -0.84
CA LEU A 19 -11.14 3.44 -2.20
C LEU A 19 -11.87 2.51 -3.18
N ALA A 20 -11.93 1.21 -2.88
CA ALA A 20 -12.59 0.20 -3.69
C ALA A 20 -13.94 -0.26 -3.11
N ASN A 21 -14.48 0.46 -2.13
CA ASN A 21 -15.77 0.09 -1.52
C ASN A 21 -16.86 -0.02 -2.61
N PRO A 22 -17.73 -1.05 -2.61
CA PRO A 22 -18.78 -1.17 -3.62
C PRO A 22 -19.82 -0.04 -3.54
N ASP A 23 -20.06 0.55 -2.36
CA ASP A 23 -20.95 1.69 -2.20
C ASP A 23 -20.27 3.00 -2.67
N PRO A 24 -20.77 3.65 -3.73
CA PRO A 24 -20.18 4.90 -4.23
C PRO A 24 -20.19 6.04 -3.21
N ARG A 25 -21.13 6.05 -2.26
CA ARG A 25 -21.20 7.08 -1.20
C ARG A 25 -20.03 6.92 -0.23
N VAL A 26 -19.65 5.68 0.08
CA VAL A 26 -18.49 5.40 0.95
C VAL A 26 -17.20 5.74 0.22
N ARG A 27 -17.07 5.41 -1.07
CA ARG A 27 -15.90 5.82 -1.88
C ARG A 27 -15.73 7.35 -1.90
N LEU A 28 -16.82 8.09 -2.14
CA LEU A 28 -16.79 9.55 -2.13
C LEU A 28 -16.36 10.11 -0.76
N PHE A 29 -16.85 9.53 0.33
CA PHE A 29 -16.42 9.92 1.67
C PHE A 29 -14.94 9.58 1.93
N ALA A 30 -14.48 8.40 1.50
CA ALA A 30 -13.07 8.02 1.57
C ALA A 30 -12.18 9.03 0.84
N TRP A 31 -12.59 9.47 -0.36
CA TRP A 31 -11.88 10.49 -1.13
C TRP A 31 -11.78 11.81 -0.36
N GLN A 32 -12.87 12.31 0.21
CA GLN A 32 -12.86 13.52 1.01
C GLN A 32 -11.92 13.41 2.22
N LYS A 33 -11.91 12.24 2.88
CA LYS A 33 -11.02 11.96 4.01
C LYS A 33 -9.55 11.95 3.58
N VAL A 34 -9.23 11.31 2.46
CA VAL A 34 -7.88 11.28 1.86
C VAL A 34 -7.44 12.70 1.47
N MET A 35 -8.27 13.45 0.74
CA MET A 35 -7.98 14.84 0.37
C MET A 35 -7.67 15.72 1.59
N ARG A 36 -8.38 15.52 2.70
CA ARG A 36 -8.10 16.21 3.97
C ARG A 36 -6.77 15.76 4.56
N ALA A 37 -6.48 14.46 4.59
CA ALA A 37 -5.21 13.94 5.08
C ALA A 37 -4.02 14.47 4.27
N LEU A 38 -4.13 14.54 2.93
CA LEU A 38 -3.10 15.11 2.07
C LEU A 38 -2.82 16.58 2.39
N ARG A 39 -3.86 17.40 2.63
CA ARG A 39 -3.68 18.80 3.05
C ARG A 39 -2.98 18.91 4.41
N ILE A 40 -3.37 18.09 5.39
CA ILE A 40 -2.75 18.06 6.72
C ILE A 40 -1.29 17.63 6.60
N GLY A 41 -1.01 16.55 5.86
CA GLY A 41 0.35 16.06 5.62
C GLY A 41 1.21 17.13 4.96
N ALA A 42 0.72 17.76 3.90
CA ALA A 42 1.42 18.85 3.22
C ALA A 42 1.72 20.03 4.17
N PHE A 43 0.76 20.41 5.02
CA PHE A 43 0.95 21.44 6.04
C PHE A 43 2.07 21.06 7.04
N LEU A 44 2.19 19.78 7.38
CA LEU A 44 3.24 19.23 8.26
C LEU A 44 4.55 18.87 7.51
N GLY A 45 4.65 19.21 6.22
CA GLY A 45 5.84 19.00 5.40
C GLY A 45 5.99 17.62 4.77
N ALA A 46 4.94 16.77 4.78
CA ALA A 46 4.96 15.50 4.06
C ALA A 46 5.11 15.73 2.55
N ARG A 47 6.07 15.02 1.95
CA ARG A 47 6.36 15.05 0.51
C ARG A 47 5.87 13.81 -0.21
N TYR A 48 5.43 12.80 0.53
CA TYR A 48 4.86 11.58 -0.02
C TYR A 48 3.51 11.27 0.63
N CYS A 49 2.73 10.43 -0.02
CA CYS A 49 1.55 9.81 0.59
C CYS A 49 1.58 8.29 0.46
N THR A 50 1.08 7.58 1.46
CA THR A 50 1.00 6.12 1.45
C THR A 50 -0.45 5.68 1.39
N TYR A 51 -0.75 4.74 0.51
CA TYR A 51 -2.00 4.02 0.45
C TYR A 51 -1.79 2.58 0.91
N TRP A 52 -2.26 2.29 2.12
CA TRP A 52 -2.40 0.93 2.64
C TRP A 52 -3.88 0.54 2.56
N GLY A 53 -4.21 -0.34 1.61
CA GLY A 53 -5.57 -0.72 1.26
C GLY A 53 -6.23 -1.71 2.21
N ALA A 54 -5.99 -1.62 3.53
CA ALA A 54 -6.30 -2.66 4.52
C ALA A 54 -7.71 -3.29 4.41
N ARG A 55 -8.72 -2.50 4.07
CA ARG A 55 -10.10 -2.97 3.92
C ARG A 55 -10.52 -3.23 2.48
N ASP A 56 -9.72 -2.87 1.49
CA ASP A 56 -9.99 -3.10 0.07
C ASP A 56 -9.57 -4.54 -0.28
N GLY A 57 -10.54 -5.45 -0.15
CA GLY A 57 -10.37 -6.90 -0.29
C GLY A 57 -11.71 -7.65 -0.22
N PHE A 58 -11.68 -8.92 0.14
CA PHE A 58 -12.86 -9.78 0.22
C PHE A 58 -12.68 -10.98 1.17
N GLU A 59 -13.79 -11.53 1.65
CA GLU A 59 -13.86 -12.84 2.33
C GLU A 59 -14.59 -13.88 1.46
N CYS A 60 -15.45 -13.41 0.55
CA CYS A 60 -16.24 -14.25 -0.32
C CYS A 60 -16.16 -13.69 -1.74
N GLN A 61 -15.63 -14.48 -2.66
CA GLN A 61 -15.43 -14.10 -4.06
C GLN A 61 -16.74 -13.74 -4.78
N PHE A 62 -17.87 -14.28 -4.31
CA PHE A 62 -19.20 -13.98 -4.87
C PHE A 62 -19.75 -12.62 -4.42
N ALA A 63 -19.13 -11.97 -3.42
CA ALA A 63 -19.53 -10.66 -2.93
C ALA A 63 -18.79 -9.50 -3.63
N VAL A 64 -17.85 -9.79 -4.52
CA VAL A 64 -17.02 -8.80 -5.21
C VAL A 64 -17.56 -8.53 -6.61
N LEU A 65 -17.70 -7.25 -6.95
CA LEU A 65 -17.95 -6.82 -8.32
C LEU A 65 -16.62 -6.76 -9.08
N TRP A 66 -16.11 -7.92 -9.51
CA TRP A 66 -14.80 -8.07 -10.15
C TRP A 66 -14.60 -7.10 -11.33
N GLU A 67 -15.67 -6.84 -12.07
CA GLU A 67 -15.66 -6.08 -13.32
C GLU A 67 -15.44 -4.59 -13.11
N LYS A 68 -15.45 -4.13 -11.86
CA LYS A 68 -15.30 -2.71 -11.49
C LYS A 68 -14.32 -2.46 -10.36
N THR A 69 -14.01 -3.46 -9.54
CA THR A 69 -13.27 -3.25 -8.29
C THR A 69 -11.88 -2.63 -8.52
N PHE A 70 -11.15 -3.12 -9.52
CA PHE A 70 -9.85 -2.56 -9.88
C PHE A 70 -9.97 -1.19 -10.57
N ASP A 71 -11.07 -0.91 -11.28
CA ASP A 71 -11.35 0.44 -11.79
C ASP A 71 -11.58 1.44 -10.66
N PHE A 72 -12.27 1.05 -9.59
CA PHE A 72 -12.45 1.90 -8.41
C PHE A 72 -11.12 2.20 -7.70
N LEU A 73 -10.24 1.20 -7.57
CA LEU A 73 -8.88 1.42 -7.05
C LEU A 73 -8.10 2.42 -7.91
N LYS A 74 -8.07 2.21 -9.23
CA LYS A 74 -7.41 3.14 -10.18
C LYS A 74 -7.99 4.54 -10.07
N GLU A 75 -9.31 4.67 -10.00
CA GLU A 75 -9.99 5.96 -9.88
C GLU A 75 -9.62 6.69 -8.58
N GLY A 76 -9.58 5.97 -7.46
CA GLY A 76 -9.16 6.52 -6.17
C GLY A 76 -7.71 6.99 -6.15
N LEU A 77 -6.79 6.20 -6.71
CA LEU A 77 -5.37 6.56 -6.80
C LEU A 77 -5.13 7.72 -7.79
N ASN A 78 -5.81 7.70 -8.94
CA ASN A 78 -5.76 8.82 -9.89
C ASN A 78 -6.34 10.10 -9.26
N MET A 79 -7.40 10.00 -8.47
CA MET A 79 -7.96 11.13 -7.72
C MET A 79 -6.93 11.78 -6.80
N VAL A 80 -6.16 10.98 -6.03
CA VAL A 80 -5.08 11.49 -5.16
C VAL A 80 -4.12 12.38 -5.96
N ARG A 81 -3.66 11.89 -7.11
CA ARG A 81 -2.71 12.62 -7.95
C ARG A 81 -3.33 13.88 -8.56
N ARG A 82 -4.53 13.78 -9.15
CA ARG A 82 -5.26 14.92 -9.72
C ARG A 82 -5.50 16.01 -8.68
N TYR A 83 -5.93 15.62 -7.47
CA TYR A 83 -6.16 16.53 -6.37
C TYR A 83 -4.87 17.21 -5.90
N GLY A 84 -3.78 16.45 -5.73
CA GLY A 84 -2.47 16.98 -5.36
C GLY A 84 -1.97 18.04 -6.35
N LYS A 85 -2.07 17.76 -7.66
CA LYS A 85 -1.74 18.74 -8.73
C LYS A 85 -2.65 19.98 -8.64
N LYS A 86 -3.96 19.79 -8.54
CA LYS A 86 -4.95 20.89 -8.50
C LYS A 86 -4.73 21.83 -7.31
N GLN A 87 -4.41 21.28 -6.15
CA GLN A 87 -4.16 22.05 -4.93
C GLN A 87 -2.70 22.52 -4.80
N LYS A 88 -1.83 22.22 -5.79
CA LYS A 88 -0.40 22.52 -5.77
C LYS A 88 0.29 22.03 -4.49
N LEU A 89 -0.08 20.83 -4.01
CA LEU A 89 0.58 20.23 -2.86
C LEU A 89 2.02 19.85 -3.22
N PRO A 90 3.00 19.99 -2.30
CA PRO A 90 4.41 19.69 -2.55
C PRO A 90 4.70 18.17 -2.53
N LEU A 91 3.80 17.36 -3.08
CA LEU A 91 3.95 15.91 -3.16
C LEU A 91 4.91 15.53 -4.29
N GLN A 92 5.95 14.79 -3.95
CA GLN A 92 6.94 14.20 -4.84
C GLN A 92 6.49 12.84 -5.37
N GLY A 93 5.74 12.06 -4.58
CA GLY A 93 5.24 10.76 -5.01
C GLY A 93 4.20 10.16 -4.04
N GLY A 94 3.71 8.98 -4.38
CA GLY A 94 2.88 8.15 -3.52
C GLY A 94 3.35 6.70 -3.50
N THR A 95 3.06 5.97 -2.42
CA THR A 95 3.38 4.55 -2.31
C THR A 95 2.12 3.71 -2.10
N ILE A 96 2.11 2.53 -2.71
CA ILE A 96 1.15 1.47 -2.38
C ILE A 96 1.83 0.47 -1.46
N GLU A 97 1.21 0.24 -0.30
CA GLU A 97 1.62 -0.76 0.67
C GLU A 97 0.75 -1.99 0.45
N HIS A 98 1.35 -3.02 -0.15
CA HIS A 98 0.68 -4.30 -0.35
C HIS A 98 0.65 -5.07 0.97
N LYS A 99 -0.38 -5.89 1.15
CA LYS A 99 -0.48 -6.86 2.24
C LYS A 99 -1.41 -7.98 1.74
N PRO A 100 -1.12 -9.27 1.96
CA PRO A 100 -1.91 -10.35 1.37
C PRO A 100 -3.30 -10.51 1.98
N ASN A 101 -3.40 -10.37 3.28
CA ASN A 101 -4.61 -10.55 4.07
C ASN A 101 -4.47 -9.79 5.39
N GLU A 102 -5.53 -9.81 6.20
CA GLU A 102 -5.64 -9.11 7.48
C GLU A 102 -5.69 -7.57 7.35
N PRO A 103 -6.86 -6.94 7.62
CA PRO A 103 -8.06 -7.50 8.25
C PRO A 103 -9.06 -8.15 7.29
N ARG A 104 -8.83 -8.14 5.97
CA ARG A 104 -9.67 -8.89 5.00
C ARG A 104 -9.17 -10.34 4.88
N GLY A 105 -10.05 -11.24 4.41
CA GLY A 105 -9.64 -12.60 4.06
C GLY A 105 -8.53 -12.61 3.00
N GLU A 106 -8.73 -11.83 1.93
CA GLU A 106 -7.72 -11.51 0.92
C GLU A 106 -7.84 -10.02 0.57
N MET A 107 -6.71 -9.33 0.44
CA MET A 107 -6.67 -7.95 -0.03
C MET A 107 -6.41 -7.91 -1.54
N PHE A 108 -6.95 -6.90 -2.24
CA PHE A 108 -6.87 -6.85 -3.71
C PHE A 108 -5.45 -6.69 -4.27
N LEU A 109 -4.52 -6.17 -3.45
CA LEU A 109 -3.11 -5.99 -3.82
C LEU A 109 -2.23 -6.78 -2.85
N PRO A 110 -2.14 -8.12 -3.02
CA PRO A 110 -1.54 -8.98 -2.00
C PRO A 110 -0.01 -9.01 -2.02
N THR A 111 0.62 -8.65 -3.15
CA THR A 111 2.09 -8.66 -3.30
C THR A 111 2.59 -7.43 -4.04
N VAL A 112 3.90 -7.16 -3.95
CA VAL A 112 4.56 -6.10 -4.73
C VAL A 112 4.23 -6.19 -6.22
N GLY A 113 4.23 -7.39 -6.79
CA GLY A 113 3.93 -7.59 -8.21
C GLY A 113 2.53 -7.09 -8.59
N HIS A 114 1.52 -7.35 -7.76
CA HIS A 114 0.15 -6.88 -7.99
C HIS A 114 0.08 -5.35 -7.90
N ALA A 115 0.75 -4.75 -6.92
CA ALA A 115 0.81 -3.30 -6.77
C ALA A 115 1.51 -2.64 -7.97
N LEU A 116 2.65 -3.17 -8.43
CA LEU A 116 3.39 -2.66 -9.59
C LEU A 116 2.58 -2.77 -10.89
N ALA A 117 1.86 -3.88 -11.09
CA ALA A 117 0.97 -4.05 -12.24
C ALA A 117 -0.16 -3.00 -12.24
N LEU A 118 -0.79 -2.76 -11.09
CA LEU A 118 -1.82 -1.71 -10.96
C LEU A 118 -1.23 -0.32 -11.24
N ILE A 119 -0.03 -0.03 -10.74
CA ILE A 119 0.66 1.26 -10.95
C ILE A 119 0.87 1.54 -12.44
N GLY A 120 1.20 0.52 -13.24
CA GLY A 120 1.37 0.65 -14.68
C GLY A 120 0.12 1.12 -15.43
N GLU A 121 -1.06 0.93 -14.85
CA GLU A 121 -2.37 1.29 -15.42
C GLU A 121 -2.92 2.64 -14.90
N LEU A 122 -2.14 3.38 -14.10
CA LEU A 122 -2.55 4.69 -13.57
C LEU A 122 -2.27 5.81 -14.61
N GLU A 123 -2.92 6.97 -14.42
CA GLU A 123 -2.75 8.12 -15.34
C GLU A 123 -1.37 8.77 -15.25
N ASP A 124 -0.70 8.62 -14.11
CA ASP A 124 0.63 9.15 -13.85
C ASP A 124 1.44 8.09 -13.08
N PRO A 125 1.86 6.99 -13.75
CA PRO A 125 2.54 5.86 -13.10
C PRO A 125 3.85 6.26 -12.41
N ASP A 126 4.51 7.31 -12.88
CA ASP A 126 5.78 7.80 -12.31
C ASP A 126 5.61 8.50 -10.97
N PHE A 127 4.41 8.99 -10.67
CA PHE A 127 4.11 9.49 -9.34
C PHE A 127 4.04 8.37 -8.30
N TRP A 128 3.77 7.13 -8.70
CA TRP A 128 3.52 6.02 -7.79
C TRP A 128 4.70 5.04 -7.74
N GLY A 129 4.98 4.57 -6.53
CA GLY A 129 5.87 3.46 -6.24
C GLY A 129 5.26 2.53 -5.20
N VAL A 130 6.08 1.65 -4.65
CA VAL A 130 5.69 0.72 -3.58
C VAL A 130 6.47 1.01 -2.31
N ASN A 131 5.89 0.60 -1.17
CA ASN A 131 6.57 0.53 0.11
C ASN A 131 6.43 -0.86 0.73
N PRO A 132 7.20 -1.86 0.25
CA PRO A 132 7.14 -3.21 0.78
C PRO A 132 7.43 -3.23 2.27
N GLU A 133 6.62 -3.98 3.02
CA GLU A 133 6.93 -4.32 4.40
C GLU A 133 7.73 -5.61 4.43
N VAL A 134 9.05 -5.44 4.46
CA VAL A 134 9.98 -6.54 4.32
C VAL A 134 9.95 -7.41 5.57
N LEU A 135 9.94 -8.73 5.35
CA LEU A 135 9.88 -9.71 6.42
C LEU A 135 8.62 -9.64 7.28
N GLN A 136 7.56 -9.02 6.77
CA GLN A 136 6.21 -9.09 7.36
C GLN A 136 5.20 -9.44 6.27
N HIS A 137 4.61 -8.45 5.60
CA HIS A 137 3.59 -8.66 4.58
C HIS A 137 4.00 -9.69 3.51
N ASP A 138 5.24 -9.63 3.02
CA ASP A 138 5.77 -10.64 2.07
C ASP A 138 5.91 -12.04 2.70
N GLN A 139 6.31 -12.11 3.97
CA GLN A 139 6.43 -13.40 4.68
C GLN A 139 5.08 -13.99 5.06
N MET A 140 4.00 -13.20 5.10
CA MET A 140 2.64 -13.72 5.32
C MET A 140 2.22 -14.63 4.16
N THR A 141 2.78 -14.44 2.96
CA THR A 141 2.54 -15.33 1.81
C THR A 141 3.48 -16.53 1.74
N GLY A 142 4.41 -16.66 2.70
CA GLY A 142 5.49 -17.65 2.65
C GLY A 142 6.55 -17.37 1.58
N LEU A 143 6.54 -16.18 0.97
CA LEU A 143 7.54 -15.76 -0.02
C LEU A 143 8.66 -14.96 0.65
N THR A 144 9.80 -14.89 -0.02
CA THR A 144 10.92 -14.03 0.41
C THR A 144 10.70 -12.59 -0.06
N SER A 145 10.93 -11.61 0.82
CA SER A 145 10.90 -10.19 0.47
C SER A 145 12.04 -9.78 -0.48
N ILE A 146 13.08 -10.61 -0.63
CA ILE A 146 14.24 -10.32 -1.50
C ILE A 146 13.80 -10.17 -2.96
N GLY A 147 12.91 -11.05 -3.43
CA GLY A 147 12.38 -10.97 -4.79
C GLY A 147 11.53 -9.73 -5.00
N SER A 148 10.64 -9.43 -4.04
CA SER A 148 9.81 -8.22 -4.01
C SER A 148 10.64 -6.94 -4.09
N VAL A 149 11.69 -6.83 -3.27
CA VAL A 149 12.59 -5.66 -3.22
C VAL A 149 13.39 -5.54 -4.52
N ALA A 150 14.01 -6.63 -5.00
CA ALA A 150 14.78 -6.62 -6.23
C ALA A 150 13.93 -6.22 -7.45
N PHE A 151 12.68 -6.69 -7.52
CA PHE A 151 11.78 -6.36 -8.61
C PHE A 151 11.33 -4.88 -8.56
N ALA A 152 11.00 -4.36 -7.38
CA ALA A 152 10.69 -2.95 -7.21
C ALA A 152 11.87 -2.03 -7.56
N LEU A 153 13.10 -2.42 -7.20
CA LEU A 153 14.33 -1.72 -7.55
C LEU A 153 14.57 -1.71 -9.07
N SER A 154 14.43 -2.87 -9.74
CA SER A 154 14.67 -2.96 -11.18
C SER A 154 13.70 -2.12 -12.02
N MET A 155 12.51 -1.84 -11.49
CA MET A 155 11.53 -0.94 -12.11
C MET A 155 11.68 0.53 -11.69
N GLY A 156 12.61 0.86 -10.77
CA GLY A 156 12.74 2.21 -10.22
C GLY A 156 11.52 2.65 -9.40
N LYS A 157 10.78 1.69 -8.82
CA LYS A 157 9.51 1.92 -8.10
C LYS A 157 9.59 1.67 -6.59
N LEU A 158 10.76 1.30 -6.05
CA LEU A 158 10.96 1.19 -4.60
C LEU A 158 11.15 2.58 -3.98
N PHE A 159 10.07 3.17 -3.45
CA PHE A 159 10.12 4.54 -2.90
C PHE A 159 10.37 4.55 -1.39
N PHE A 160 9.81 3.59 -0.66
CA PHE A 160 10.07 3.39 0.76
C PHE A 160 10.23 1.91 1.06
N LEU A 161 10.71 1.63 2.27
CA LEU A 161 10.69 0.32 2.89
C LEU A 161 10.05 0.47 4.26
N HIS A 162 9.11 -0.40 4.57
CA HIS A 162 8.71 -0.65 5.93
C HIS A 162 9.46 -1.89 6.40
N VAL A 163 10.09 -1.80 7.58
CA VAL A 163 10.98 -2.84 8.10
C VAL A 163 10.44 -3.38 9.40
N GLY A 164 10.24 -4.69 9.45
CA GLY A 164 10.05 -5.42 10.68
C GLY A 164 10.34 -6.89 10.47
N ASN A 165 9.62 -7.75 11.16
CA ASN A 165 9.87 -9.18 11.16
C ASN A 165 8.60 -9.94 11.59
N GLN A 166 8.43 -11.15 11.11
CA GLN A 166 7.41 -12.06 11.60
C GLN A 166 7.85 -13.51 11.39
N LYS A 167 7.13 -14.43 12.03
CA LYS A 167 7.20 -15.83 11.60
C LYS A 167 6.25 -16.01 10.39
N PRO A 168 6.64 -16.73 9.32
CA PRO A 168 5.82 -16.86 8.11
C PRO A 168 4.44 -17.52 8.33
N ASN A 169 3.51 -17.24 7.42
CA ASN A 169 2.20 -17.91 7.30
C ASN A 169 1.31 -17.84 8.57
N GLN A 170 1.28 -16.69 9.24
CA GLN A 170 0.42 -16.43 10.39
C GLN A 170 -0.05 -14.96 10.39
N PHE A 171 -0.76 -14.55 11.44
CA PHE A 171 -1.16 -13.15 11.64
C PHE A 171 0.08 -12.23 11.70
N ASP A 172 -0.10 -10.99 11.30
CA ASP A 172 0.97 -10.00 11.28
C ASP A 172 1.45 -9.71 12.72
N ASN A 173 2.73 -9.93 12.97
CA ASN A 173 3.28 -9.85 14.32
C ASN A 173 3.79 -8.46 14.69
N ASP A 174 4.09 -7.60 13.72
CA ASP A 174 4.77 -6.33 13.98
C ASP A 174 6.04 -6.47 14.85
N ASN A 175 6.78 -7.59 14.71
CA ASN A 175 8.02 -7.72 15.47
C ASN A 175 9.05 -6.73 14.93
N PRO A 176 9.86 -6.11 15.81
CA PRO A 176 10.99 -5.32 15.36
C PRO A 176 11.93 -6.14 14.46
N PRO A 177 12.65 -5.50 13.50
CA PRO A 177 13.44 -6.23 12.49
C PRO A 177 14.43 -7.26 13.03
N LEU A 178 14.94 -7.06 14.25
CA LEU A 178 15.93 -7.93 14.89
C LEU A 178 15.34 -8.91 15.92
N ILE A 179 14.02 -8.97 16.05
CA ILE A 179 13.32 -9.86 16.98
C ILE A 179 12.57 -10.93 16.19
N GLY A 180 12.92 -12.21 16.40
CA GLY A 180 12.31 -13.34 15.69
C GLY A 180 13.27 -14.53 15.54
N MET A 181 12.78 -15.61 14.92
CA MET A 181 13.61 -16.79 14.62
C MET A 181 14.39 -16.66 13.31
N ASP A 182 13.97 -15.75 12.43
CA ASP A 182 14.55 -15.46 11.12
C ASP A 182 14.75 -13.94 10.97
N GLY A 183 15.48 -13.44 9.97
CA GLY A 183 15.41 -12.01 9.58
C GLY A 183 16.72 -11.23 9.52
N VAL A 184 17.77 -11.63 10.25
CA VAL A 184 19.08 -10.91 10.16
C VAL A 184 19.70 -11.06 8.78
N LYS A 185 19.76 -12.30 8.27
CA LYS A 185 20.32 -12.59 6.94
C LYS A 185 19.50 -11.91 5.86
N GLU A 186 18.18 -11.98 5.96
CA GLU A 186 17.26 -11.42 4.99
C GLU A 186 17.32 -9.89 5.00
N LEU A 187 17.35 -9.25 6.17
CA LEU A 187 17.49 -7.80 6.29
C LEU A 187 18.82 -7.31 5.72
N ILE A 188 19.94 -8.00 6.03
CA ILE A 188 21.24 -7.71 5.42
C ILE A 188 21.17 -7.86 3.89
N SER A 189 20.46 -8.87 3.39
CA SER A 189 20.28 -9.07 1.94
C SER A 189 19.46 -7.94 1.29
N VAL A 190 18.42 -7.44 1.96
CA VAL A 190 17.66 -6.26 1.53
C VAL A 190 18.57 -5.03 1.48
N ILE A 191 19.33 -4.77 2.54
CA ILE A 191 20.28 -3.65 2.60
C ILE A 191 21.30 -3.75 1.48
N TYR A 192 21.85 -4.95 1.24
CA TYR A 192 22.78 -5.20 0.16
C TYR A 192 22.22 -4.84 -1.22
N LEU A 193 20.96 -5.21 -1.50
CA LEU A 193 20.31 -4.90 -2.78
C LEU A 193 20.13 -3.39 -3.00
N ILE A 194 19.81 -2.63 -1.95
CA ILE A 194 19.54 -1.18 -2.06
C ILE A 194 20.84 -0.38 -2.25
N ASN A 195 21.98 -0.94 -1.84
CA ASN A 195 23.29 -0.28 -1.94
C ASN A 195 24.09 -0.72 -3.18
N ARG A 196 23.44 -1.40 -4.14
CA ARG A 196 24.02 -1.74 -5.45
C ARG A 196 23.60 -0.73 -6.51
#